data_AF-A0AAU5XPN4-F1
#
_entry.id   AF-A0AAU5XPN4-F1
#
_cell.length_a   1.000
_cell.length_b   1.000
_cell.length_c   1.000
_cell.angle_alpha   90.00
_cell.angle_beta   90.00
_cell.angle_gamma   90.00
#
_symmetry.space_group_name_H-M   'P 1'
#
loop_
_entity.id
_entity.type
_entity.pdbx_description
1 polymer ?
#
loop_
_entity_poly.entity_id
_entity_poly.type
_entity_poly.pdbx_seq_one_letter_code
_entity_poly.pdbx_strand_id
1 'polypeptide(L)'
;MDARNRHDPSHTEPLKAGKTYGLRWDFQPNDYVFKAGHRLVVVVISTSYDYTLRYPAGAKVTVSARRQRRSPARRSSLTTRPP
;
A
#
# COMPACT_ATOMS: atom_id res chain seq x y z
N MET A 1 4.93 -2.66 -4.24
CA MET A 1 5.88 -1.65 -3.72
C MET A 1 7.16 -2.35 -3.29
N ASP A 2 8.32 -1.70 -3.41
CA ASP A 2 9.57 -2.16 -2.81
C ASP A 2 9.90 -1.25 -1.60
N ALA A 3 10.14 -1.84 -0.42
CA ALA A 3 10.46 -1.08 0.80
C ALA A 3 11.83 -0.37 0.73
N ARG A 4 12.72 -0.80 -0.18
CA ARG A 4 13.97 -0.09 -0.48
C ARG A 4 13.74 1.21 -1.25
N ASN A 5 12.61 1.32 -1.95
CA ASN A 5 12.22 2.48 -2.74
C ASN A 5 11.19 3.36 -1.99
N ARG A 6 11.35 3.46 -0.66
CA ARG A 6 10.40 4.12 0.27
C ARG A 6 10.24 5.63 0.08
N HIS A 7 11.18 6.27 -0.63
CA HIS A 7 11.17 7.72 -0.88
C HIS A 7 10.96 8.06 -2.35
N ASP A 8 11.50 7.25 -3.27
CA ASP A 8 11.40 7.42 -4.71
C ASP A 8 11.33 6.04 -5.38
N PRO A 9 10.34 5.75 -6.24
CA PRO A 9 10.23 4.48 -6.95
C PRO A 9 11.44 4.15 -7.84
N SER A 10 12.20 5.15 -8.28
CA SER A 10 13.41 5.03 -9.11
C SER A 10 14.71 4.95 -8.33
N HIS A 11 14.68 5.15 -7.01
CA HIS A 11 15.89 5.13 -6.16
C HIS A 11 15.82 4.06 -5.08
N THR A 12 16.86 3.24 -5.00
CA THR A 12 16.95 2.11 -4.06
C THR A 12 17.90 2.43 -2.92
N GLU A 13 17.38 2.37 -1.69
CA GLU A 13 18.17 2.55 -0.46
C GLU A 13 18.21 1.27 0.39
N PRO A 14 19.36 0.94 1.00
CA PRO A 14 19.49 -0.26 1.81
C PRO A 14 18.58 -0.25 3.04
N LEU A 15 18.10 -1.44 3.41
CA LEU A 15 17.36 -1.70 4.64
C LEU A 15 18.30 -2.35 5.67
N LYS A 16 18.21 -1.91 6.92
CA LYS A 16 18.94 -2.50 8.05
C LYS A 16 17.96 -3.32 8.89
N ALA A 17 18.32 -4.57 9.20
CA ALA A 17 17.52 -5.43 10.07
C ALA A 17 17.31 -4.78 11.44
N GLY A 18 16.13 -4.98 12.03
CA GLY A 18 15.75 -4.40 13.32
C GLY A 18 15.40 -2.90 13.29
N LYS A 19 15.65 -2.19 12.19
CA LYS A 19 15.25 -0.79 12.03
C LYS A 19 13.82 -0.69 11.48
N THR A 20 13.00 0.13 12.13
CA THR A 20 11.66 0.46 11.63
C THR A 20 11.75 1.57 10.57
N TYR A 21 11.00 1.39 9.47
CA TYR A 21 10.90 2.37 8.40
C TYR A 21 9.44 2.76 8.18
N GLY A 22 9.21 4.07 7.95
CA GLY A 22 7.92 4.57 7.51
C GLY A 22 7.71 4.26 6.04
N LEU A 23 6.57 3.66 5.70
CA LEU A 23 6.22 3.30 4.33
C LEU A 23 4.94 4.02 3.93
N ARG A 24 4.97 4.64 2.75
CA ARG A 24 3.82 5.30 2.14
C ARG A 24 3.68 4.83 0.70
N TRP A 25 2.49 4.41 0.33
CA TRP A 25 2.14 4.01 -1.01
C TRP A 25 0.68 4.36 -1.28
N ASP A 26 0.31 4.35 -2.55
CA ASP A 26 -1.07 4.44 -2.99
C ASP A 26 -1.54 3.07 -3.47
N PHE A 27 -2.83 2.79 -3.26
CA PHE A 27 -3.45 1.59 -3.82
C PHE A 27 -3.81 1.84 -5.28
N GLN A 28 -3.91 0.76 -6.05
CA GLN A 28 -4.51 0.85 -7.38
C GLN A 28 -5.93 1.40 -7.23
N PRO A 29 -6.30 2.42 -8.02
CA PRO A 29 -7.62 3.04 -7.88
C PRO A 29 -8.70 2.02 -8.16
N ASN A 30 -9.73 2.03 -7.32
CA ASN A 30 -10.95 1.27 -7.53
C ASN A 30 -12.14 2.13 -7.10
N ASP A 31 -13.26 2.03 -7.80
CA ASP A 31 -14.52 2.66 -7.41
C ASP A 31 -15.43 1.60 -6.79
N TYR A 32 -15.53 1.62 -5.46
CA TYR A 32 -16.31 0.63 -4.71
C TYR A 32 -17.09 1.29 -3.58
N VAL A 33 -18.39 1.00 -3.52
CA VAL A 33 -19.29 1.46 -2.46
C VAL A 33 -19.49 0.35 -1.43
N PHE A 34 -19.04 0.60 -0.20
CA PHE A 34 -19.29 -0.29 0.94
C PHE A 34 -20.73 -0.12 1.43
N LYS A 35 -21.52 -1.19 1.40
CA LYS A 35 -22.87 -1.20 1.96
C LYS A 35 -22.81 -1.20 3.49
N ALA A 36 -23.92 -0.85 4.13
CA ALA A 36 -24.05 -0.94 5.57
C ALA A 36 -23.72 -2.37 6.06
N GLY A 37 -22.95 -2.46 7.15
CA GLY A 37 -22.48 -3.73 7.71
C GLY A 37 -21.22 -4.31 7.05
N HIS A 38 -20.76 -3.77 5.91
CA HIS A 38 -19.49 -4.20 5.31
C HIS A 38 -18.29 -3.78 6.15
N ARG A 39 -17.22 -4.57 6.09
CA ARG A 39 -15.95 -4.28 6.75
C ARG A 39 -14.84 -4.18 5.71
N LEU A 40 -13.94 -3.22 5.90
CA LEU A 40 -12.70 -3.12 5.14
C LEU A 40 -11.63 -3.94 5.84
N VAL A 41 -10.97 -4.83 5.09
CA VAL A 41 -9.83 -5.61 5.56
C VAL A 41 -8.60 -5.19 4.78
N VAL A 42 -7.51 -4.94 5.49
CA VAL A 42 -6.19 -4.69 4.90
C VAL A 42 -5.31 -5.90 5.18
N VAL A 43 -4.79 -6.50 4.11
CA VAL A 43 -3.88 -7.64 4.19
C VAL A 43 -2.48 -7.18 3.79
N VAL A 44 -1.49 -7.46 4.63
CA VAL A 44 -0.08 -7.16 4.36
C VAL A 44 0.67 -8.48 4.23
N ILE A 45 1.25 -8.70 3.05
CA ILE A 45 2.03 -9.90 2.73
C ILE A 45 3.33 -9.49 2.03
N SER A 46 4.38 -10.30 2.23
CA SER A 46 5.68 -10.09 1.55
C SER A 46 5.75 -10.77 0.20
N THR A 47 5.07 -11.91 0.04
CA THR A 47 5.19 -12.76 -1.15
C THR A 47 3.79 -13.06 -1.69
N SER A 48 3.58 -12.78 -2.96
CA SER A 48 2.43 -13.15 -3.78
C SER A 48 2.90 -14.03 -4.94
N TYR A 49 2.09 -15.03 -5.29
CA TYR A 49 2.42 -16.00 -6.33
C TYR A 49 2.65 -15.34 -7.69
N ASP A 50 1.75 -14.43 -8.07
CA ASP A 50 1.72 -13.82 -9.41
C ASP A 50 2.54 -12.53 -9.53
N TYR A 51 2.85 -11.87 -8.41
CA TYR A 51 3.31 -10.47 -8.45
C TYR A 51 4.65 -10.19 -7.75
N THR A 52 5.30 -11.20 -7.17
CA THR A 52 6.57 -11.00 -6.45
C THR A 52 7.59 -12.09 -6.73
N LEU A 53 8.87 -11.74 -6.62
CA LEU A 53 9.97 -12.71 -6.61
C LEU A 53 9.89 -13.60 -5.36
N ARG A 54 10.30 -14.86 -5.51
CA ARG A 54 10.25 -15.86 -4.43
C ARG A 54 11.66 -16.14 -3.92
N TYR A 55 12.05 -15.39 -2.90
CA TYR A 55 13.31 -15.61 -2.19
C TYR A 55 13.18 -16.78 -1.20
N PRO A 56 14.31 -17.35 -0.73
CA PRO A 56 14.29 -18.35 0.34
C PRO A 56 13.52 -17.89 1.57
N ALA A 57 12.91 -18.84 2.27
CA ALA A 57 12.16 -18.58 3.49
C ALA A 57 13.08 -18.11 4.64
N GLY A 58 12.50 -17.47 5.66
CA GLY A 58 13.18 -17.11 6.91
C GLY A 58 13.14 -15.62 7.25
N ALA A 59 12.77 -14.75 6.31
CA ALA A 59 12.56 -13.34 6.60
C ALA A 59 11.41 -13.14 7.58
N LYS A 60 11.64 -12.37 8.65
CA LYS A 60 10.63 -12.00 9.64
C LYS A 60 10.27 -10.52 9.45
N VAL A 61 8.97 -10.24 9.40
CA VAL A 61 8.45 -8.87 9.22
C VAL A 61 7.58 -8.51 10.43
N THR A 62 7.85 -7.35 11.00
CA THR A 62 7.02 -6.73 12.04
C THR A 62 6.33 -5.52 11.46
N VAL A 63 5.01 -5.44 11.61
CA VAL A 63 4.19 -4.32 11.11
C VAL A 63 3.57 -3.60 12.29
N SER A 64 3.62 -2.27 12.26
CA SER A 64 2.86 -1.42 13.18
C SER A 64 2.11 -0.37 12.38
N ALA A 65 0.83 -0.20 12.68
CA ALA A 65 0.02 0.85 12.10
C ALA A 65 0.08 2.10 12.99
N ARG A 66 0.34 3.25 12.39
CA ARG A 66 0.20 4.55 13.05
C ARG A 66 -0.85 5.36 12.33
N ARG A 67 -1.69 6.08 13.08
CA ARG A 67 -2.68 7.00 12.51
C ARG A 67 -1.94 8.13 11.80
N GLN A 68 -2.14 8.26 10.50
CA GLN A 68 -1.63 9.37 9.69
C GLN A 68 -2.81 10.10 9.06
N ARG A 69 -2.87 11.43 9.19
CA ARG A 69 -3.86 12.25 8.47
C ARG A 69 -3.38 12.42 7.04
N ARG A 70 -4.22 12.04 6.07
CA ARG A 70 -4.06 12.45 4.66
C ARG A 70 -4.97 13.62 4.37
N SER A 71 -4.49 14.58 3.57
CA SER A 71 -5.39 15.51 2.89
C SER A 71 -6.23 14.73 1.88
N PRO A 72 -7.52 15.07 1.69
CA PRO A 72 -8.36 14.36 0.73
C PRO A 72 -7.75 14.43 -0.67
N ALA A 73 -7.74 13.30 -1.40
CA ALA A 73 -7.49 13.32 -2.82
C ALA A 73 -8.61 14.14 -3.48
N ARG A 74 -8.23 15.12 -4.31
CA ARG A 74 -9.17 15.99 -5.03
C ARG A 74 -10.13 15.11 -5.85
N ARG A 75 -11.43 15.12 -5.54
CA ARG A 75 -12.45 14.45 -6.36
C ARG A 75 -12.37 15.07 -7.77
N SER A 76 -11.93 14.30 -8.76
CA SER A 76 -12.24 14.62 -10.15
C SER A 76 -13.72 14.35 -10.34
N SER A 77 -14.49 15.43 -10.49
CA SER A 77 -15.88 15.37 -10.92
C SER A 77 -15.94 14.77 -12.33
N LEU A 78 -16.23 13.47 -12.41
CA LEU A 78 -16.76 12.87 -13.64
C LEU A 78 -18.17 13.45 -13.83
N THR A 79 -18.27 14.46 -14.69
CA THR A 79 -19.55 14.92 -15.22
C THR A 79 -20.12 13.80 -16.07
N THR A 80 -21.05 13.04 -15.50
CA THR A 80 -21.98 12.24 -16.30
C THR A 80 -22.81 13.22 -17.11
N ARG A 81 -22.63 13.22 -18.43
CA ARG A 81 -23.51 13.93 -19.37
C ARG A 81 -24.68 12.99 -19.70
N PRO A 82 -25.94 13.35 -19.40
CA PRO A 82 -27.10 12.58 -19.84
C PRO A 82 -27.80 13.25 -21.03
N PRO A 83 -28.71 12.52 -21.68
CA PRO A 83 -28.49 11.39 -22.58
C PRO A 83 -28.08 11.82 -24.00
#